data_AF-A0A962NGU0-F1
#
_entry.id   AF-A0A962NGU0-F1
#
_cell.length_a   1.000
_cell.length_b   1.000
_cell.length_c   1.000
_cell.angle_alpha   90.00
_cell.angle_beta   90.00
_cell.angle_gamma   90.00
#
_symmetry.space_group_name_H-M   'P 1'
#
loop_
_entity.id
_entity.type
_entity.pdbx_description
1 polymer ?
#
loop_
_entity_poly.entity_id
_entity_poly.type
_entity_poly.pdbx_seq_one_letter_code
_entity_poly.pdbx_strand_id
1 'polypeptide(L)'
;MNPSVLSLIDPGNPSCRLLAVGVLSLLSAAGMAAFEVGFSVDDIEGEGWRADGIAISLSEVAVDHYAVAITVANLVLPDSHGTLEGLRLECPDVSRDGSAWLCEHGRLKLQASPIEPQDATWQCSYVDDGRLQITIPRLALAQGTVALELNADDGVWSARLQPHRTTIARLAALSGQLALPSDWGIEGRASGLVRLGGGPAGLASVDADLVFDQLAYASPDGTQAAEKVVIKTELRGRVRKAEWRFDATLAWPSGAAYAEPLFIDAGDGSLTLSLSGSWSPQQARLQLDGGSLELAGTAAVSATGLFQGPELTPKDLTIAMHSDDAGRLYGRLLQPFLIGT
;
A
#
# COMPACT_ATOMS: atom_id res chain seq x y z
N MET A 1 -12.29 -6.96 -3.22
CA MET A 1 -11.57 -5.70 -3.44
C MET A 1 -12.50 -4.79 -4.23
N ASN A 2 -13.01 -3.76 -3.58
CA ASN A 2 -13.96 -2.83 -4.20
C ASN A 2 -13.18 -1.97 -5.23
N PRO A 3 -13.63 -1.86 -6.50
CA PRO A 3 -12.95 -1.09 -7.54
C PRO A 3 -12.96 0.44 -7.30
N SER A 4 -13.56 0.91 -6.20
CA SER A 4 -13.85 2.32 -5.91
C SER A 4 -12.63 3.21 -5.63
N VAL A 5 -11.45 2.64 -5.33
CA VAL A 5 -10.25 3.45 -5.04
C VAL A 5 -9.53 3.91 -6.31
N LEU A 6 -9.74 3.23 -7.45
CA LEU A 6 -9.15 3.59 -8.75
C LEU A 6 -9.97 4.61 -9.55
N SER A 7 -11.20 4.95 -9.12
CA SER A 7 -12.03 5.96 -9.79
C SER A 7 -11.67 7.41 -9.38
N LEU A 8 -10.83 7.59 -8.35
CA LEU A 8 -10.31 8.90 -7.95
C LEU A 8 -9.43 9.56 -9.03
N ILE A 9 -9.01 8.80 -10.04
CA ILE A 9 -8.27 9.27 -11.22
C ILE A 9 -8.95 8.74 -12.50
N ASP A 10 -10.29 8.77 -12.57
CA ASP A 10 -10.98 8.54 -13.85
C ASP A 10 -11.18 9.89 -14.57
N PRO A 11 -10.39 10.21 -15.62
CA PRO A 11 -10.61 11.38 -16.47
C PRO A 11 -11.90 11.30 -17.31
N GLY A 12 -12.75 10.30 -17.09
CA GLY A 12 -14.02 10.05 -17.76
C GLY A 12 -15.24 10.78 -17.21
N ASN A 13 -15.16 11.51 -16.08
CA ASN A 13 -16.30 12.30 -15.59
C ASN A 13 -16.57 13.51 -16.53
N PRO A 14 -17.73 13.59 -17.20
CA PRO A 14 -18.02 14.64 -18.19
C PRO A 14 -17.97 16.06 -17.60
N SER A 15 -18.21 16.21 -16.29
CA SER A 15 -18.15 17.49 -15.59
C SER A 15 -16.72 17.98 -15.35
N CYS A 16 -15.75 17.05 -15.24
CA CYS A 16 -14.33 17.37 -15.05
C CYS A 16 -13.63 17.68 -16.39
N ARG A 17 -14.05 16.99 -17.48
CA ARG A 17 -13.58 17.26 -18.85
C ARG A 17 -13.99 18.63 -19.37
N LEU A 18 -15.19 19.12 -19.02
CA LEU A 18 -15.66 20.43 -19.44
C LEU A 18 -14.91 21.60 -18.76
N LEU A 19 -14.47 21.42 -17.51
CA LEU A 19 -13.70 22.43 -16.77
C LEU A 19 -12.23 22.50 -17.21
N ALA A 20 -11.56 21.36 -17.39
CA ALA A 20 -10.17 21.32 -17.84
C ALA A 20 -10.01 21.82 -19.28
N VAL A 21 -10.93 21.46 -20.18
CA VAL A 21 -10.92 21.94 -21.57
C VAL A 21 -11.34 23.41 -21.66
N GLY A 22 -12.26 23.88 -20.82
CA GLY A 22 -12.69 25.29 -20.79
C GLY A 22 -11.56 26.26 -20.41
N VAL A 23 -10.75 25.90 -19.41
CA VAL A 23 -9.60 26.72 -18.97
C VAL A 23 -8.46 26.67 -19.99
N LEU A 24 -8.17 25.50 -20.60
CA LEU A 24 -7.12 25.38 -21.63
C LEU A 24 -7.48 26.07 -22.95
N SER A 25 -8.78 26.15 -23.31
CA SER A 25 -9.23 26.76 -24.58
C SER A 25 -9.08 28.29 -24.60
N LEU A 26 -9.12 28.95 -23.44
CA LEU A 26 -9.03 30.41 -23.31
C LEU A 26 -7.60 30.95 -23.42
N LEU A 27 -6.59 30.08 -23.37
CA LEU A 27 -5.15 30.44 -23.40
C LEU A 27 -4.58 30.72 -24.80
N SER A 28 -5.39 30.64 -25.85
CA SER A 28 -4.93 30.78 -27.25
C SER A 28 -5.10 32.19 -27.83
N ALA A 29 -5.59 33.17 -27.06
CA ALA A 29 -5.89 34.50 -27.58
C ALA A 29 -5.69 35.64 -26.56
N ALA A 30 -4.46 35.88 -26.09
CA ALA A 30 -4.08 37.21 -25.60
C ALA A 30 -2.55 37.38 -25.61
N GLY A 31 -2.07 38.22 -26.52
CA GLY A 31 -0.74 38.80 -26.38
C GLY A 31 -0.75 39.88 -25.30
N MET A 32 0.15 39.75 -24.33
CA MET A 32 0.53 40.70 -23.27
C MET A 32 -0.48 40.94 -22.12
N ALA A 33 -0.36 40.12 -21.08
CA ALA A 33 -0.21 40.52 -19.67
C ALA A 33 0.08 39.24 -18.87
N ALA A 34 0.88 39.33 -17.81
CA ALA A 34 0.87 38.28 -16.79
C ALA A 34 -0.58 38.06 -16.38
N PHE A 35 -1.11 36.87 -16.63
CA PHE A 35 -2.49 36.55 -16.34
C PHE A 35 -2.57 35.77 -15.03
N GLU A 36 -3.62 36.05 -14.27
CA GLU A 36 -4.00 35.29 -13.08
C GLU A 36 -5.38 34.71 -13.34
N VAL A 37 -5.48 33.38 -13.29
CA VAL A 37 -6.73 32.64 -13.40
C VAL A 37 -6.97 32.00 -12.04
N GLY A 38 -8.00 32.49 -11.35
CA GLY A 38 -8.52 31.89 -10.14
C GLY A 38 -9.84 31.18 -10.43
N PHE A 39 -9.98 29.97 -9.92
CA PHE A 39 -11.21 29.19 -9.95
C PHE A 39 -11.52 28.72 -8.53
N SER A 40 -12.74 28.96 -8.07
CA SER A 40 -13.21 28.50 -6.76
C SER A 40 -14.52 27.74 -6.91
N VAL A 41 -14.63 26.62 -6.21
CA VAL A 41 -15.84 25.82 -6.12
C VAL A 41 -16.13 25.59 -4.65
N ASP A 42 -17.36 25.92 -4.25
CA ASP A 42 -17.79 25.78 -2.86
C ASP A 42 -17.78 24.31 -2.44
N ASP A 43 -18.36 23.43 -3.24
CA ASP A 43 -18.34 21.99 -3.02
C ASP A 43 -18.40 21.16 -4.32
N ILE A 44 -17.79 19.98 -4.28
CA ILE A 44 -17.94 18.93 -5.28
C ILE A 44 -18.25 17.63 -4.53
N GLU A 45 -19.29 16.93 -4.97
CA GLU A 45 -19.73 15.65 -4.40
C GLU A 45 -19.65 14.53 -5.45
N GLY A 46 -19.32 13.33 -4.98
CA GLY A 46 -19.35 12.11 -5.77
C GLY A 46 -19.75 10.90 -4.92
N GLU A 47 -19.59 9.70 -5.47
CA GLU A 47 -19.97 8.47 -4.76
C GLU A 47 -19.05 8.24 -3.55
N GLY A 48 -19.57 8.52 -2.35
CA GLY A 48 -18.88 8.30 -1.09
C GLY A 48 -17.84 9.36 -0.70
N TRP A 49 -17.62 10.38 -1.52
CA TRP A 49 -16.66 11.45 -1.25
C TRP A 49 -17.25 12.83 -1.46
N ARG A 50 -16.68 13.82 -0.77
CA ARG A 50 -17.06 15.23 -0.88
C ARG A 50 -15.83 16.10 -0.66
N ALA A 51 -15.68 17.14 -1.47
CA ALA A 51 -14.63 18.14 -1.33
C ALA A 51 -15.26 19.53 -1.16
N ASP A 52 -14.85 20.28 -0.15
CA ASP A 52 -15.36 21.61 0.16
C ASP A 52 -14.23 22.66 0.11
N GLY A 53 -14.59 23.88 -0.28
CA GLY A 53 -13.69 25.03 -0.30
C GLY A 53 -12.50 24.81 -1.25
N ILE A 54 -12.79 24.38 -2.48
CA ILE A 54 -11.79 24.14 -3.51
C ILE A 54 -11.41 25.48 -4.12
N ALA A 55 -10.13 25.80 -4.14
CA ALA A 55 -9.60 26.93 -4.90
C ALA A 55 -8.38 26.50 -5.70
N ILE A 56 -8.32 26.95 -6.94
CA ILE A 56 -7.21 26.73 -7.87
C ILE A 56 -6.79 28.10 -8.36
N SER A 57 -5.51 28.42 -8.24
CA SER A 57 -4.91 29.62 -8.81
C SER A 57 -3.77 29.23 -9.74
N LEU A 58 -3.79 29.79 -10.94
CA LEU A 58 -2.72 29.72 -11.93
C LEU A 58 -2.31 31.15 -12.25
N SER A 59 -1.02 31.45 -12.13
CA SER A 59 -0.48 32.76 -12.47
C SER A 59 0.79 32.60 -13.30
N GLU A 60 0.90 33.35 -14.40
CA GLU A 60 2.13 33.37 -15.19
C GLU A 60 3.17 34.25 -14.48
N VAL A 61 4.34 33.66 -14.17
CA VAL A 61 5.45 34.36 -13.49
C VAL A 61 6.54 34.80 -14.46
N ALA A 62 6.71 34.07 -15.57
CA ALA A 62 7.50 34.42 -16.73
C ALA A 62 6.95 33.67 -17.96
N VAL A 63 7.43 34.01 -19.16
CA VAL A 63 7.01 33.31 -20.39
C VAL A 63 7.23 31.81 -20.22
N ASP A 64 6.17 31.01 -20.41
CA ASP A 64 6.15 29.55 -20.24
C ASP A 64 6.47 29.05 -18.81
N HIS A 65 6.38 29.92 -17.79
CA HIS A 65 6.55 29.59 -16.38
C HIS A 65 5.36 30.07 -15.55
N TYR A 66 4.83 29.18 -14.70
CA TYR A 66 3.59 29.41 -13.97
C TYR A 66 3.71 29.06 -12.49
N ALA A 67 3.12 29.87 -11.62
CA ALA A 67 2.84 29.48 -10.25
C ALA A 67 1.44 28.87 -10.16
N VAL A 68 1.35 27.67 -9.60
CA VAL A 68 0.11 26.90 -9.39
C VAL A 68 -0.11 26.71 -7.89
N ALA A 69 -1.32 26.97 -7.42
CA ALA A 69 -1.75 26.55 -6.09
C ALA A 69 -3.15 25.93 -6.16
N ILE A 70 -3.32 24.82 -5.45
CA ILE A 70 -4.58 24.12 -5.28
C ILE A 70 -4.79 23.98 -3.78
N THR A 71 -5.93 24.46 -3.28
CA THR A 71 -6.34 24.28 -1.90
C THR A 71 -7.68 23.59 -1.84
N VAL A 72 -7.84 22.67 -0.90
CA VAL A 72 -9.11 22.04 -0.54
C VAL A 72 -9.26 22.14 0.96
N ALA A 73 -10.32 22.79 1.43
CA ALA A 73 -10.53 22.99 2.87
C ALA A 73 -10.82 21.67 3.57
N ASN A 74 -11.74 20.87 3.02
CA ASN A 74 -12.08 19.54 3.54
C ASN A 74 -12.26 18.57 2.38
N LEU A 75 -11.73 17.36 2.51
CA LEU A 75 -11.97 16.25 1.58
C LEU A 75 -12.36 15.01 2.37
N VAL A 76 -13.64 14.65 2.33
CA VAL A 76 -14.16 13.40 2.88
C VAL A 76 -13.81 12.28 1.90
N LEU A 77 -13.12 11.26 2.40
CA LEU A 77 -12.71 10.10 1.61
C LEU A 77 -13.83 9.03 1.57
N PRO A 78 -13.91 8.23 0.48
CA PRO A 78 -14.82 7.10 0.38
C PRO A 78 -14.69 6.09 1.52
N ASP A 79 -15.68 5.19 1.64
CA ASP A 79 -15.60 3.98 2.47
C ASP A 79 -15.25 4.24 3.95
N SER A 80 -15.63 5.41 4.47
CA SER A 80 -15.32 5.85 5.84
C SER A 80 -13.82 5.93 6.15
N HIS A 81 -12.98 6.17 5.13
CA HIS A 81 -11.54 6.36 5.30
C HIS A 81 -11.18 7.68 6.00
N GLY A 82 -12.16 8.49 6.41
CA GLY A 82 -11.99 9.72 7.19
C GLY A 82 -11.94 10.98 6.33
N THR A 83 -11.42 12.07 6.89
CA THR A 83 -11.41 13.40 6.26
C THR A 83 -9.99 13.96 6.22
N LEU A 84 -9.61 14.53 5.08
CA LEU A 84 -8.40 15.33 4.91
C LEU A 84 -8.76 16.80 5.09
N GLU A 85 -8.02 17.52 5.92
CA GLU A 85 -8.29 18.94 6.21
C GLU A 85 -7.12 19.83 5.80
N GLY A 86 -7.44 20.96 5.18
CA GLY A 86 -6.49 21.98 4.79
C GLY A 86 -5.43 21.46 3.81
N LEU A 87 -5.85 20.68 2.81
CA LEU A 87 -4.97 20.25 1.72
C LEU A 87 -4.52 21.47 0.92
N ARG A 88 -3.22 21.55 0.67
CA ARG A 88 -2.60 22.60 -0.12
C ARG A 88 -1.46 22.01 -0.94
N LEU A 89 -1.61 22.09 -2.25
CA LEU A 89 -0.60 21.73 -3.23
C LEU A 89 -0.15 23.01 -3.91
N GLU A 90 1.14 23.32 -3.83
CA GLU A 90 1.71 24.53 -4.42
C GLU A 90 2.90 24.13 -5.29
N CYS A 91 3.00 24.69 -6.49
CA CYS A 91 4.24 24.70 -7.25
C CYS A 91 4.51 26.15 -7.67
N PRO A 92 5.53 26.80 -7.09
CA PRO A 92 5.80 28.21 -7.36
C PRO A 92 6.37 28.46 -8.76
N ASP A 93 6.90 27.43 -9.41
CA ASP A 93 7.48 27.48 -10.74
C ASP A 93 7.24 26.16 -11.48
N VAL A 94 6.23 26.17 -12.34
CA VAL A 94 5.92 25.12 -13.30
C VAL A 94 6.37 25.60 -14.67
N SER A 95 7.35 24.94 -15.27
CA SER A 95 7.79 25.25 -16.63
C SER A 95 6.98 24.46 -17.64
N ARG A 96 6.67 25.09 -18.78
CA ARG A 96 6.07 24.44 -19.94
C ARG A 96 7.05 24.46 -21.10
N ASP A 97 7.32 23.29 -21.68
CA ASP A 97 8.10 23.17 -22.92
C ASP A 97 7.26 22.40 -23.95
N GLY A 98 6.65 23.15 -24.87
CA GLY A 98 5.69 22.61 -25.84
C GLY A 98 4.48 21.96 -25.15
N SER A 99 4.42 20.62 -25.20
CA SER A 99 3.36 19.82 -24.58
C SER A 99 3.74 19.25 -23.21
N ALA A 100 4.95 19.51 -22.71
CA ALA A 100 5.42 19.02 -21.43
C ALA A 100 5.30 20.10 -20.35
N TRP A 101 4.83 19.69 -19.18
CA TRP A 101 4.73 20.48 -17.95
C TRP A 101 5.64 19.85 -16.90
N LEU A 102 6.43 20.66 -16.22
CA LEU A 102 7.37 20.20 -15.21
C LEU A 102 7.27 21.08 -13.96
N CYS A 103 7.15 20.43 -12.80
CA CYS A 103 7.30 21.04 -11.49
C CYS A 103 8.41 20.30 -10.73
N GLU A 104 9.53 20.98 -10.47
CA GLU A 104 10.66 20.38 -9.74
C GLU A 104 10.60 20.61 -8.21
N HIS A 105 9.85 21.63 -7.78
CA HIS A 105 9.87 22.13 -6.40
C HIS A 105 8.46 22.37 -5.84
N GLY A 106 7.60 21.34 -5.92
CA GLY A 106 6.27 21.38 -5.35
C GLY A 106 6.27 21.24 -3.82
N ARG A 107 5.26 21.82 -3.18
CA ARG A 107 4.96 21.69 -1.75
C ARG A 107 3.58 21.09 -1.56
N LEU A 108 3.49 20.12 -0.65
CA LEU A 108 2.25 19.53 -0.18
C LEU A 108 2.14 19.82 1.31
N LYS A 109 1.06 20.48 1.72
CA LYS A 109 0.67 20.61 3.11
C LYS A 109 -0.70 20.00 3.33
N LEU A 110 -0.84 19.34 4.47
CA LEU A 110 -2.11 18.80 4.93
C LEU A 110 -2.18 18.99 6.44
N GLN A 111 -3.18 19.73 6.91
CA GLN A 111 -3.27 20.12 8.31
C GLN A 111 -3.68 18.95 9.19
N ALA A 112 -4.66 18.16 8.73
CA ALA A 112 -5.09 16.95 9.40
C ALA A 112 -5.42 15.85 8.40
N SER A 113 -5.15 14.60 8.80
CA SER A 113 -5.60 13.41 8.09
C SER A 113 -5.83 12.26 9.09
N PRO A 114 -6.54 11.20 8.68
CA PRO A 114 -6.75 9.99 9.49
C PRO A 114 -5.45 9.25 9.83
N ILE A 115 -4.35 9.59 9.15
CA ILE A 115 -3.03 9.03 9.35
C ILE A 115 -2.20 9.96 10.24
N GLU A 116 -1.81 11.10 9.66
CA GLU A 116 -1.03 12.18 10.26
C GLU A 116 -0.97 13.42 9.33
N PRO A 117 -0.75 14.62 9.89
CA PRO A 117 -0.49 15.84 9.11
C PRO A 117 0.71 15.69 8.16
N GLN A 118 0.72 16.46 7.08
CA GLN A 118 1.79 16.41 6.06
C GLN A 118 2.42 17.78 5.84
N ASP A 119 3.74 17.79 5.72
CA ASP A 119 4.52 18.86 5.07
C ASP A 119 5.60 18.16 4.24
N ALA A 120 5.37 18.08 2.94
CA ALA A 120 6.18 17.31 2.01
C ALA A 120 6.52 18.14 0.77
N THR A 121 7.55 17.69 0.06
CA THR A 121 7.91 18.20 -1.26
C THR A 121 7.51 17.17 -2.32
N TRP A 122 7.11 17.63 -3.49
CA TRP A 122 6.77 16.76 -4.61
C TRP A 122 7.35 17.29 -5.92
N GLN A 123 7.52 16.37 -6.86
CA GLN A 123 7.92 16.63 -8.23
C GLN A 123 6.87 16.02 -9.16
N CYS A 124 6.60 16.68 -10.27
CA CYS A 124 5.67 16.19 -11.28
C CYS A 124 6.19 16.52 -12.67
N SER A 125 6.06 15.57 -13.59
CA SER A 125 6.07 15.83 -15.02
C SER A 125 4.79 15.31 -15.65
N TYR A 126 4.23 16.09 -16.56
CA TYR A 126 3.03 15.73 -17.31
C TYR A 126 3.22 16.10 -18.78
N VAL A 127 2.78 15.25 -19.69
CA VAL A 127 2.74 15.55 -21.12
C VAL A 127 1.29 15.47 -21.58
N ASP A 128 0.87 16.37 -22.49
CA ASP A 128 -0.52 16.45 -22.97
C ASP A 128 -1.08 15.13 -23.56
N ASP A 129 -0.21 14.18 -23.93
CA ASP A 129 -0.62 12.83 -24.36
C ASP A 129 -0.99 11.88 -23.22
N GLY A 130 -0.94 12.34 -21.97
CA GLY A 130 -1.36 11.62 -20.79
C GLY A 130 -0.24 11.00 -19.96
N ARG A 131 1.04 11.09 -20.41
CA ARG A 131 2.16 10.65 -19.58
C ARG A 131 2.27 11.50 -18.32
N LEU A 132 2.34 10.84 -17.17
CA LEU A 132 2.43 11.46 -15.86
C LEU A 132 3.50 10.74 -15.03
N GLN A 133 4.38 11.51 -14.39
CA GLN A 133 5.26 11.03 -13.35
C GLN A 133 5.13 11.94 -12.13
N ILE A 134 4.91 11.35 -10.95
CA ILE A 134 4.89 12.07 -9.67
C ILE A 134 5.89 11.41 -8.74
N THR A 135 6.71 12.21 -8.08
CA THR A 135 7.64 11.74 -7.05
C THR A 135 7.45 12.53 -5.77
N ILE A 136 7.22 11.83 -4.67
CA ILE A 136 7.16 12.39 -3.32
C ILE A 136 8.21 11.66 -2.48
N PRO A 137 9.39 12.26 -2.24
CA PRO A 137 10.50 11.57 -1.57
C PRO A 137 10.20 11.19 -0.12
N ARG A 138 9.26 11.88 0.52
CA ARG A 138 8.91 11.66 1.92
C ARG A 138 7.49 12.14 2.21
N LEU A 139 6.60 11.20 2.49
CA LEU A 139 5.33 11.39 3.17
C LEU A 139 5.46 10.87 4.59
N ALA A 140 4.82 11.55 5.54
CA ALA A 140 4.67 11.06 6.88
C ALA A 140 3.57 9.97 6.86
N LEU A 141 3.89 8.75 7.29
CA LEU A 141 2.90 7.67 7.37
C LEU A 141 3.13 6.80 8.61
N ALA A 142 2.10 6.63 9.43
CA ALA A 142 2.11 5.68 10.55
C ALA A 142 3.32 5.86 11.50
N GLN A 143 3.67 7.12 11.84
CA GLN A 143 4.86 7.49 12.62
C GLN A 143 6.22 7.13 11.97
N GLY A 144 6.20 6.79 10.69
CA GLY A 144 7.38 6.58 9.85
C GLY A 144 7.29 7.45 8.61
N THR A 145 7.96 7.04 7.55
CA THR A 145 7.88 7.75 6.26
C THR A 145 7.67 6.80 5.11
N VAL A 146 7.03 7.28 4.04
CA VAL A 146 6.93 6.57 2.76
C VAL A 146 7.44 7.47 1.65
N ALA A 147 8.37 6.99 0.84
CA ALA A 147 8.63 7.59 -0.48
C ALA A 147 7.66 6.99 -1.50
N LEU A 148 7.12 7.83 -2.39
CA LEU A 148 6.19 7.46 -3.43
C LEU A 148 6.74 7.89 -4.79
N GLU A 149 6.72 6.98 -5.75
CA GLU A 149 6.81 7.31 -7.18
C GLU A 149 5.59 6.72 -7.87
N LEU A 150 4.92 7.51 -8.70
CA LEU A 150 3.82 7.10 -9.55
C LEU A 150 4.17 7.42 -10.99
N ASN A 151 3.99 6.47 -11.88
CA ASN A 151 4.08 6.69 -13.33
C ASN A 151 2.78 6.21 -13.97
N ALA A 152 2.25 6.98 -14.91
CA ALA A 152 1.13 6.58 -15.74
C ALA A 152 1.42 6.95 -17.21
N ASP A 153 1.12 6.03 -18.12
CA ASP A 153 1.27 6.18 -19.57
C ASP A 153 0.27 5.27 -20.28
N ASP A 154 -0.51 5.83 -21.21
CA ASP A 154 -1.50 5.10 -22.03
C ASP A 154 -2.41 4.13 -21.24
N GLY A 155 -2.93 4.61 -20.11
CA GLY A 155 -3.81 3.83 -19.22
C GLY A 155 -3.10 2.72 -18.42
N VAL A 156 -1.79 2.51 -18.60
CA VAL A 156 -0.94 1.67 -17.75
C VAL A 156 -0.35 2.53 -16.65
N TRP A 157 -0.30 2.00 -15.44
CA TRP A 157 0.29 2.70 -14.31
C TRP A 157 1.23 1.80 -13.51
N SER A 158 2.20 2.42 -12.87
CA SER A 158 3.07 1.78 -11.89
C SER A 158 3.29 2.69 -10.69
N ALA A 159 3.36 2.08 -9.51
CA ALA A 159 3.66 2.80 -8.28
C ALA A 159 4.81 2.10 -7.54
N ARG A 160 5.73 2.90 -7.00
CA ARG A 160 6.80 2.46 -6.12
C ARG A 160 6.58 3.11 -4.76
N LEU A 161 6.45 2.29 -3.73
CA LEU A 161 6.28 2.71 -2.34
C LEU A 161 7.48 2.22 -1.55
N GLN A 162 8.13 3.09 -0.78
CA GLN A 162 9.24 2.73 0.10
C GLN A 162 8.91 3.12 1.53
N PRO A 163 8.20 2.27 2.29
CA PRO A 163 8.03 2.48 3.71
C PRO A 163 9.37 2.40 4.42
N HIS A 164 9.56 3.31 5.36
CA HIS A 164 10.68 3.35 6.28
C HIS A 164 10.14 3.52 7.70
N ARG A 165 10.29 2.46 8.49
CA ARG A 165 9.97 2.42 9.92
C ARG A 165 8.53 2.82 10.26
N THR A 166 7.58 2.48 9.39
CA THR A 166 6.14 2.73 9.58
C THR A 166 5.55 1.76 10.59
N THR A 167 4.74 2.22 11.55
CA THR A 167 4.19 1.40 12.63
C THR A 167 3.12 0.43 12.13
N ILE A 168 3.25 -0.87 12.43
CA ILE A 168 2.35 -1.93 11.92
C ILE A 168 0.90 -1.70 12.36
N ALA A 169 0.66 -1.43 13.65
CA ALA A 169 -0.68 -1.20 14.19
C ALA A 169 -1.42 -0.05 13.47
N ARG A 170 -0.72 1.04 13.15
CA ARG A 170 -1.31 2.15 12.40
C ARG A 170 -1.55 1.80 10.94
N LEU A 171 -0.64 1.10 10.28
CA LEU A 171 -0.86 0.64 8.90
C LEU A 171 -2.09 -0.28 8.78
N ALA A 172 -2.27 -1.19 9.74
CA ALA A 172 -3.42 -2.09 9.74
C ALA A 172 -4.75 -1.33 9.85
N ALA A 173 -4.81 -0.34 10.75
CA ALA A 173 -5.99 0.52 10.93
C ALA A 173 -6.39 1.27 9.64
N LEU A 174 -5.43 1.60 8.77
CA LEU A 174 -5.70 2.27 7.49
C LEU A 174 -6.26 1.33 6.43
N SER A 175 -5.86 0.07 6.46
CA SER A 175 -6.29 -0.90 5.44
C SER A 175 -7.79 -1.20 5.52
N GLY A 176 -8.38 -1.12 6.72
CA GLY A 176 -9.75 -1.57 7.01
C GLY A 176 -10.01 -3.08 6.79
N GLN A 177 -9.09 -3.78 6.11
CA GLN A 177 -9.17 -5.17 5.70
C GLN A 177 -8.40 -6.10 6.65
N LEU A 178 -7.39 -5.57 7.35
CA LEU A 178 -6.65 -6.30 8.36
C LEU A 178 -7.15 -5.92 9.76
N ALA A 179 -8.06 -6.73 10.30
CA ALA A 179 -8.51 -6.62 11.68
C ALA A 179 -7.43 -7.20 12.61
N LEU A 180 -6.59 -6.34 13.17
CA LEU A 180 -5.69 -6.72 14.25
C LEU A 180 -6.45 -6.73 15.58
N PRO A 181 -6.22 -7.71 16.46
CA PRO A 181 -6.75 -7.68 17.82
C PRO A 181 -6.29 -6.41 18.56
N SER A 182 -7.24 -5.57 18.95
CA SER A 182 -6.94 -4.23 19.50
C SER A 182 -6.39 -4.25 20.93
N ASP A 183 -6.62 -5.34 21.66
CA ASP A 183 -6.23 -5.56 23.04
C ASP A 183 -4.89 -6.31 23.19
N TRP A 184 -4.23 -6.68 22.07
CA TRP A 184 -2.98 -7.44 22.09
C TRP A 184 -1.71 -6.59 22.18
N GLY A 185 -1.85 -5.25 22.15
CA GLY A 185 -0.71 -4.33 22.24
C GLY A 185 0.31 -4.57 21.12
N ILE A 186 -0.14 -4.78 19.87
CA ILE A 186 0.75 -5.11 18.75
C ILE A 186 1.66 -3.92 18.44
N GLU A 187 2.96 -4.15 18.60
CA GLU A 187 4.03 -3.23 18.29
C GLU A 187 4.88 -3.75 17.14
N GLY A 188 5.62 -2.86 16.48
CA GLY A 188 6.56 -3.22 15.43
C GLY A 188 6.55 -2.23 14.28
N ARG A 189 7.57 -2.34 13.42
CA ARG A 189 7.77 -1.42 12.31
C ARG A 189 8.00 -2.17 11.01
N ALA A 190 7.42 -1.65 9.94
CA ALA A 190 7.63 -2.12 8.58
C ALA A 190 8.57 -1.18 7.82
N SER A 191 9.48 -1.76 7.07
CA SER A 191 10.33 -1.06 6.09
C SER A 191 10.47 -1.91 4.83
N GLY A 192 10.75 -1.29 3.68
CA GLY A 192 11.09 -2.03 2.48
C GLY A 192 10.64 -1.35 1.20
N LEU A 193 10.20 -2.15 0.24
CA LEU A 193 9.82 -1.72 -1.09
C LEU A 193 8.58 -2.48 -1.55
N VAL A 194 7.60 -1.75 -2.06
CA VAL A 194 6.44 -2.32 -2.75
C VAL A 194 6.38 -1.68 -4.13
N ARG A 195 6.25 -2.51 -5.17
CA ARG A 195 6.00 -2.11 -6.54
C ARG A 195 4.64 -2.65 -6.95
N LEU A 196 3.82 -1.76 -7.45
CA LEU A 196 2.50 -2.05 -7.96
C LEU A 196 2.47 -1.71 -9.44
N GLY A 197 1.70 -2.46 -10.20
CA GLY A 197 1.47 -2.18 -11.61
C GLY A 197 0.06 -2.58 -12.00
N GLY A 198 -0.55 -1.82 -12.90
CA GLY A 198 -1.91 -2.04 -13.33
C GLY A 198 -2.25 -1.33 -14.61
N GLY A 199 -3.50 -1.45 -15.01
CA GLY A 199 -4.05 -0.76 -16.17
C GLY A 199 -5.56 -0.56 -16.03
N PRO A 200 -6.31 -0.48 -17.14
CA PRO A 200 -7.75 -0.23 -17.11
C PRO A 200 -8.55 -1.31 -16.37
N ALA A 201 -8.05 -2.55 -16.34
CA ALA A 201 -8.65 -3.66 -15.59
C ALA A 201 -8.32 -3.66 -14.09
N GLY A 202 -7.58 -2.66 -13.61
CA GLY A 202 -7.13 -2.51 -12.24
C GLY A 202 -5.71 -3.02 -11.98
N LEU A 203 -5.44 -3.39 -10.73
CA LEU A 203 -4.15 -3.91 -10.30
C LEU A 203 -3.83 -5.23 -11.01
N ALA A 204 -2.67 -5.31 -11.65
CA ALA A 204 -2.23 -6.45 -12.44
C ALA A 204 -0.95 -7.11 -11.89
N SER A 205 -0.17 -6.40 -11.08
CA SER A 205 1.05 -6.91 -10.47
C SER A 205 1.36 -6.30 -9.12
N VAL A 206 1.92 -7.10 -8.23
CA VAL A 206 2.53 -6.69 -6.97
C VAL A 206 3.87 -7.37 -6.83
N ASP A 207 4.91 -6.62 -6.48
CA ASP A 207 6.21 -7.13 -6.07
C ASP A 207 6.59 -6.41 -4.77
N ALA A 208 6.76 -7.13 -3.67
CA ALA A 208 7.01 -6.55 -2.36
C ALA A 208 8.17 -7.25 -1.64
N ASP A 209 9.12 -6.47 -1.14
CA ASP A 209 10.23 -6.90 -0.30
C ASP A 209 10.14 -6.09 1.00
N LEU A 210 9.68 -6.70 2.08
CA LEU A 210 9.40 -6.04 3.36
C LEU A 210 10.16 -6.68 4.51
N VAL A 211 10.54 -5.86 5.47
CA VAL A 211 11.07 -6.27 6.76
C VAL A 211 10.15 -5.68 7.84
N PHE A 212 9.65 -6.56 8.69
CA PHE A 212 8.98 -6.22 9.92
C PHE A 212 9.96 -6.45 11.05
N ASP A 213 10.32 -5.40 11.78
CA ASP A 213 11.23 -5.47 12.91
C ASP A 213 10.54 -5.07 14.22
N GLN A 214 11.14 -5.50 15.33
CA GLN A 214 10.67 -5.21 16.68
C GLN A 214 9.21 -5.61 16.88
N LEU A 215 8.75 -6.66 16.17
CA LEU A 215 7.39 -7.16 16.34
C LEU A 215 7.27 -7.74 17.74
N ALA A 216 6.29 -7.21 18.47
CA ALA A 216 5.95 -7.66 19.81
C ALA A 216 4.44 -7.59 20.00
N TYR A 217 3.89 -8.56 20.71
CA TYR A 217 2.48 -8.58 21.10
C TYR A 217 2.29 -9.54 22.27
N ALA A 218 1.17 -9.42 22.97
CA ALA A 218 0.74 -10.39 23.96
C ALA A 218 -0.79 -10.45 23.99
N SER A 219 -1.38 -11.64 23.91
CA SER A 219 -2.81 -11.80 24.12
C SER A 219 -3.16 -11.61 25.60
N PRO A 220 -4.35 -11.06 25.92
CA PRO A 220 -4.77 -10.85 27.32
C PRO A 220 -4.88 -12.13 28.14
N ASP A 221 -5.16 -13.26 27.50
CA ASP A 221 -5.25 -14.58 28.14
C ASP A 221 -3.87 -15.24 28.37
N GLY A 222 -2.79 -14.61 27.88
CA GLY A 222 -1.42 -15.11 28.02
C GLY A 222 -1.08 -16.31 27.12
N THR A 223 -1.98 -16.72 26.24
CA THR A 223 -1.78 -17.89 25.35
C THR A 223 -0.93 -17.57 24.12
N GLN A 224 -0.72 -16.29 23.82
CA GLN A 224 0.03 -15.81 22.67
C GLN A 224 0.94 -14.67 23.09
N ALA A 225 2.20 -14.73 22.70
CA ALA A 225 3.14 -13.62 22.88
C ALA A 225 4.25 -13.67 21.84
N ALA A 226 4.77 -12.52 21.46
CA ALA A 226 6.00 -12.43 20.67
C ALA A 226 6.88 -11.31 21.20
N GLU A 227 8.19 -11.51 21.14
CA GLU A 227 9.16 -10.50 21.54
C GLU A 227 10.31 -10.40 20.52
N LYS A 228 10.60 -9.15 20.11
CA LYS A 228 11.73 -8.81 19.21
C LYS A 228 11.73 -9.64 17.93
N VAL A 229 10.56 -10.03 17.46
CA VAL A 229 10.43 -10.83 16.24
C VAL A 229 10.81 -9.96 15.04
N VAL A 230 11.64 -10.53 14.18
CA VAL A 230 11.96 -9.97 12.86
C VAL A 230 11.40 -10.91 11.82
N ILE A 231 10.59 -10.39 10.90
CA ILE A 231 10.07 -11.12 9.75
C ILE A 231 10.54 -10.44 8.48
N LYS A 232 11.04 -11.20 7.52
CA LYS A 232 11.33 -10.74 6.17
C LYS A 232 10.34 -11.40 5.23
N THR A 233 9.69 -10.64 4.37
CA THR A 233 8.73 -11.16 3.40
C THR A 233 9.08 -10.70 2.01
N GLU A 234 9.08 -11.65 1.07
CA GLU A 234 9.10 -11.40 -0.36
C GLU A 234 7.77 -11.90 -0.94
N LEU A 235 7.09 -11.08 -1.74
CA LEU A 235 5.85 -11.44 -2.42
C LEU A 235 5.95 -10.99 -3.86
N ARG A 236 5.63 -11.90 -4.79
CA ARG A 236 5.43 -11.58 -6.20
C ARG A 236 4.06 -12.09 -6.60
N GLY A 237 3.30 -11.25 -7.27
CA GLY A 237 1.96 -11.54 -7.73
C GLY A 237 1.75 -10.96 -9.11
N ARG A 238 1.16 -11.74 -10.02
CA ARG A 238 0.80 -11.30 -11.38
C ARG A 238 -0.57 -11.85 -11.75
N VAL A 239 -1.43 -11.02 -12.33
CA VAL A 239 -2.69 -11.48 -12.92
C VAL A 239 -2.41 -12.19 -14.25
N ARG A 240 -2.92 -13.41 -14.41
CA ARG A 240 -2.95 -14.19 -15.65
C ARG A 240 -4.34 -14.77 -15.85
N LYS A 241 -4.98 -14.45 -16.98
CA LYS A 241 -6.34 -14.91 -17.31
C LYS A 241 -7.36 -14.67 -16.17
N ALA A 242 -7.33 -13.47 -15.57
CA ALA A 242 -8.16 -13.05 -14.43
C ALA A 242 -7.91 -13.76 -13.10
N GLU A 243 -6.85 -14.58 -12.99
CA GLU A 243 -6.40 -15.18 -11.73
C GLU A 243 -5.06 -14.58 -11.31
N TRP A 244 -4.86 -14.37 -10.02
CA TRP A 244 -3.54 -14.06 -9.49
C TRP A 244 -2.70 -15.32 -9.47
N ARG A 245 -1.48 -15.26 -10.00
CA ARG A 245 -0.41 -16.22 -9.73
C ARG A 245 0.56 -15.57 -8.77
N PHE A 246 0.94 -16.28 -7.72
CA PHE A 246 1.80 -15.71 -6.70
C PHE A 246 2.90 -16.68 -6.27
N ASP A 247 3.99 -16.08 -5.83
CA ASP A 247 5.08 -16.70 -5.10
C ASP A 247 5.35 -15.82 -3.88
N ALA A 248 5.43 -16.42 -2.70
CA ALA A 248 5.68 -15.71 -1.45
C ALA A 248 6.73 -16.46 -0.64
N THR A 249 7.67 -15.73 -0.04
CA THR A 249 8.62 -16.25 0.94
C THR A 249 8.56 -15.41 2.20
N LEU A 250 8.54 -16.07 3.35
CA LEU A 250 8.60 -15.46 4.67
C LEU A 250 9.76 -16.10 5.42
N ALA A 251 10.66 -15.29 5.97
CA ALA A 251 11.74 -15.74 6.83
C ALA A 251 11.61 -15.07 8.20
N TRP A 252 11.74 -15.88 9.25
CA TRP A 252 11.80 -15.44 10.65
C TRP A 252 13.20 -15.73 11.21
N PRO A 253 14.15 -14.79 11.05
CA PRO A 253 15.54 -14.99 11.46
C PRO A 253 15.82 -14.74 12.95
N SER A 254 14.98 -14.02 13.68
CA SER A 254 15.28 -13.66 15.08
C SER A 254 14.04 -13.33 15.90
N GLY A 255 14.20 -13.39 17.23
CA GLY A 255 13.14 -13.19 18.21
C GLY A 255 12.41 -14.49 18.52
N ALA A 256 11.47 -14.41 19.45
CA ALA A 256 10.73 -15.57 19.93
C ALA A 256 9.23 -15.31 19.89
N ALA A 257 8.47 -16.37 19.64
CA ALA A 257 7.03 -16.36 19.78
C ALA A 257 6.58 -17.57 20.61
N TYR A 258 5.60 -17.31 21.46
CA TYR A 258 4.88 -18.27 22.25
C TYR A 258 3.44 -18.31 21.73
N ALA A 259 2.97 -19.51 21.43
CA ALA A 259 1.61 -19.81 21.02
C ALA A 259 1.24 -21.12 21.69
N GLU A 260 0.51 -21.06 22.80
CA GLU A 260 0.30 -22.21 23.69
C GLU A 260 -0.09 -23.48 22.93
N PRO A 261 0.60 -24.63 23.18
CA PRO A 261 1.72 -24.84 24.12
C PRO A 261 3.12 -24.63 23.53
N LEU A 262 3.22 -24.12 22.30
CA LEU A 262 4.48 -24.02 21.57
C LEU A 262 5.26 -22.75 21.91
N PHE A 263 6.55 -22.91 22.14
CA PHE A 263 7.52 -21.81 22.19
C PHE A 263 8.55 -22.01 21.08
N ILE A 264 8.71 -21.01 20.22
CA ILE A 264 9.67 -21.04 19.12
C ILE A 264 10.58 -19.82 19.26
N ASP A 265 11.87 -20.09 19.44
CA ASP A 265 12.92 -19.09 19.35
C ASP A 265 13.68 -19.28 18.03
N ALA A 266 13.65 -18.26 17.18
CA ALA A 266 14.37 -18.28 15.91
C ALA A 266 15.90 -18.29 16.10
N GLY A 267 16.39 -17.94 17.31
CA GLY A 267 17.79 -18.05 17.71
C GLY A 267 18.33 -19.48 17.73
N ASP A 268 17.51 -20.49 18.07
CA ASP A 268 17.95 -21.91 17.96
C ASP A 268 17.54 -22.59 16.65
N GLY A 269 16.95 -21.84 15.72
CA GLY A 269 16.69 -22.29 14.37
C GLY A 269 15.73 -21.36 13.64
N SER A 270 16.21 -20.73 12.56
CA SER A 270 15.38 -19.86 11.73
C SER A 270 14.23 -20.65 11.09
N LEU A 271 13.10 -19.99 10.91
CA LEU A 271 11.97 -20.51 10.16
C LEU A 271 11.90 -19.84 8.79
N THR A 272 11.77 -20.64 7.74
CA THR A 272 11.51 -20.15 6.37
C THR A 272 10.25 -20.82 5.84
N LEU A 273 9.32 -20.04 5.32
CA LEU A 273 8.10 -20.47 4.67
C LEU A 273 8.12 -19.98 3.22
N SER A 274 7.89 -20.86 2.26
CA SER A 274 7.68 -20.51 0.86
C SER A 274 6.35 -21.06 0.38
N LEU A 275 5.61 -20.27 -0.37
CA LEU A 275 4.28 -20.60 -0.90
C LEU A 275 4.22 -20.18 -2.37
N SER A 276 3.62 -21.01 -3.21
CA SER A 276 3.29 -20.66 -4.59
C SER A 276 1.90 -21.18 -4.95
N GLY A 277 1.19 -20.45 -5.81
CA GLY A 277 -0.18 -20.83 -6.13
C GLY A 277 -0.93 -19.84 -6.99
N SER A 278 -2.26 -19.98 -6.94
CA SER A 278 -3.18 -19.07 -7.60
C SER A 278 -4.38 -18.67 -6.74
N TRP A 279 -4.81 -17.42 -6.93
CA TRP A 279 -5.92 -16.82 -6.22
C TRP A 279 -6.94 -16.24 -7.21
N SER A 280 -8.19 -16.70 -7.12
CA SER A 280 -9.31 -16.17 -7.89
C SER A 280 -10.30 -15.49 -6.92
N PRO A 281 -10.22 -14.15 -6.77
CA PRO A 281 -11.08 -13.42 -5.84
C PRO A 281 -12.57 -13.59 -6.15
N GLN A 282 -12.91 -13.61 -7.45
CA GLN A 282 -14.29 -13.72 -7.94
C GLN A 282 -14.92 -15.09 -7.62
N GLN A 283 -14.08 -16.13 -7.55
CA GLN A 283 -14.51 -17.49 -7.20
C GLN A 283 -14.28 -17.81 -5.72
N ALA A 284 -13.72 -16.88 -4.95
CA ALA A 284 -13.22 -17.09 -3.59
C ALA A 284 -12.43 -18.41 -3.49
N ARG A 285 -11.47 -18.59 -4.41
CA ARG A 285 -10.71 -19.83 -4.57
C ARG A 285 -9.22 -19.56 -4.46
N LEU A 286 -8.55 -20.30 -3.57
CA LEU A 286 -7.09 -20.33 -3.44
C LEU A 286 -6.60 -21.74 -3.76
N GLN A 287 -5.75 -21.88 -4.76
CA GLN A 287 -4.99 -23.10 -5.02
C GLN A 287 -3.55 -22.88 -4.54
N LEU A 288 -3.10 -23.69 -3.60
CA LEU A 288 -1.70 -23.80 -3.22
C LEU A 288 -1.06 -24.89 -4.09
N ASP A 289 -0.25 -24.48 -5.06
CA ASP A 289 0.47 -25.38 -5.97
C ASP A 289 1.67 -26.02 -5.25
N GLY A 290 2.28 -25.29 -4.31
CA GLY A 290 3.32 -25.80 -3.44
C GLY A 290 3.54 -24.89 -2.24
N GLY A 291 3.78 -25.49 -1.09
CA GLY A 291 4.21 -24.84 0.13
C GLY A 291 5.33 -25.63 0.78
N SER A 292 6.31 -24.94 1.32
CA SER A 292 7.39 -25.53 2.11
C SER A 292 7.67 -24.68 3.34
N LEU A 293 7.71 -25.30 4.51
CA LEU A 293 8.16 -24.70 5.75
C LEU A 293 9.39 -25.46 6.24
N GLU A 294 10.47 -24.74 6.49
CA GLU A 294 11.69 -25.27 7.09
C GLU A 294 11.87 -24.62 8.46
N LEU A 295 11.87 -25.43 9.51
CA LEU A 295 12.33 -25.05 10.84
C LEU A 295 13.72 -25.64 11.03
N ALA A 296 14.74 -24.80 10.94
CA ALA A 296 16.13 -25.22 10.79
C ALA A 296 16.54 -26.32 11.78
N GLY A 297 17.05 -27.44 11.24
CA GLY A 297 17.50 -28.61 11.98
C GLY A 297 16.41 -29.38 12.73
N THR A 298 15.14 -28.98 12.66
CA THR A 298 14.03 -29.58 13.42
C THR A 298 13.06 -30.33 12.52
N ALA A 299 12.50 -29.67 11.51
CA ALA A 299 11.52 -30.27 10.61
C ALA A 299 11.43 -29.51 9.28
N ALA A 300 11.10 -30.24 8.23
CA ALA A 300 10.64 -29.71 6.96
C ALA A 300 9.20 -30.16 6.72
N VAL A 301 8.33 -29.25 6.36
CA VAL A 301 6.93 -29.51 6.03
C VAL A 301 6.70 -29.11 4.58
N SER A 302 6.02 -29.94 3.81
CA SER A 302 5.50 -29.58 2.50
C SER A 302 3.98 -29.63 2.48
N ALA A 303 3.35 -28.75 1.71
CA ALA A 303 1.91 -28.67 1.60
C ALA A 303 1.44 -28.35 0.18
N THR A 304 0.30 -28.90 -0.19
CA THR A 304 -0.49 -28.49 -1.36
C THR A 304 -1.96 -28.49 -0.98
N GLY A 305 -2.79 -27.70 -1.65
CA GLY A 305 -4.21 -27.70 -1.29
C GLY A 305 -5.07 -26.77 -2.12
N LEU A 306 -6.38 -26.98 -1.99
CA LEU A 306 -7.43 -26.17 -2.56
C LEU A 306 -8.31 -25.63 -1.43
N PHE A 307 -8.45 -24.32 -1.35
CA PHE A 307 -9.35 -23.64 -0.43
C PHE A 307 -10.44 -22.93 -1.22
N GLN A 308 -11.67 -22.97 -0.70
CA GLN A 308 -12.82 -22.39 -1.38
C GLN A 308 -13.82 -21.77 -0.41
N GLY A 309 -14.43 -20.67 -0.84
CA GLY A 309 -15.41 -19.90 -0.08
C GLY A 309 -14.82 -18.61 0.51
N PRO A 310 -15.65 -17.70 1.04
CA PRO A 310 -15.20 -16.40 1.55
C PRO A 310 -14.20 -16.53 2.72
N GLU A 311 -14.33 -17.58 3.53
CA GLU A 311 -13.42 -17.89 4.65
C GLU A 311 -12.24 -18.77 4.24
N LEU A 312 -12.15 -19.16 2.96
CA LEU A 312 -11.12 -20.07 2.46
C LEU A 312 -11.03 -21.38 3.23
N THR A 313 -12.17 -22.06 3.31
CA THR A 313 -12.22 -23.41 3.90
C THR A 313 -11.44 -24.41 3.03
N PRO A 314 -10.59 -25.27 3.60
CA PRO A 314 -9.89 -26.31 2.83
C PRO A 314 -10.90 -27.32 2.26
N LYS A 315 -10.75 -27.62 0.98
CA LYS A 315 -11.48 -28.69 0.25
C LYS A 315 -10.58 -29.88 -0.04
N ASP A 316 -9.30 -29.59 -0.28
CA ASP A 316 -8.23 -30.58 -0.37
C ASP A 316 -7.00 -29.96 0.30
N LEU A 317 -6.28 -30.76 1.09
CA LEU A 317 -5.07 -30.33 1.78
C LEU A 317 -4.21 -31.56 2.04
N THR A 318 -3.08 -31.61 1.34
CA THR A 318 -2.04 -32.61 1.59
C THR A 318 -0.91 -31.93 2.35
N ILE A 319 -0.52 -32.52 3.47
CA ILE A 319 0.63 -32.07 4.27
C ILE A 319 1.54 -33.28 4.49
N ALA A 320 2.83 -33.10 4.24
CA ALA A 320 3.86 -34.06 4.59
C ALA A 320 4.89 -33.37 5.48
N MET A 321 5.33 -34.06 6.52
CA MET A 321 6.38 -33.58 7.42
C MET A 321 7.52 -34.59 7.46
N HIS A 322 8.74 -34.08 7.39
CA HIS A 322 9.98 -34.83 7.48
C HIS A 322 10.88 -34.24 8.57
N SER A 323 11.62 -35.09 9.27
CA SER A 323 12.63 -34.66 10.23
C SER A 323 13.76 -35.69 10.26
N ASP A 324 15.00 -35.20 10.21
CA ASP A 324 16.21 -36.02 10.35
C ASP A 324 16.64 -36.16 11.83
N ASP A 325 16.01 -35.42 12.75
CA ASP A 325 16.33 -35.42 14.19
C ASP A 325 15.03 -35.55 15.01
N ALA A 326 14.62 -36.81 15.20
CA ALA A 326 13.41 -37.14 15.97
C ALA A 326 13.46 -36.62 17.42
N GLY A 327 14.66 -36.53 18.02
CA GLY A 327 14.82 -36.01 19.38
C GLY A 327 14.53 -34.52 19.45
N ARG A 328 15.07 -33.74 18.51
CA ARG A 328 14.79 -32.31 18.41
C ARG A 328 13.35 -32.04 18.00
N LEU A 329 12.80 -32.79 17.05
CA LEU A 329 11.38 -32.72 16.69
C LEU A 329 10.50 -32.97 17.91
N TYR A 330 10.77 -34.04 18.66
CA TYR A 330 10.01 -34.36 19.86
C TYR A 330 10.11 -33.22 20.88
N GLY A 331 11.32 -32.80 21.26
CA GLY A 331 11.52 -31.79 22.30
C GLY A 331 10.95 -30.41 21.96
N ARG A 332 11.08 -29.95 20.71
CA ARG A 332 10.60 -28.62 20.30
C ARG A 332 9.11 -28.57 19.97
N LEU A 333 8.57 -29.59 19.27
CA LEU A 333 7.25 -29.49 18.67
C LEU A 333 6.21 -30.44 19.28
N LEU A 334 6.60 -31.61 19.81
CA LEU A 334 5.62 -32.61 20.30
C LEU A 334 5.51 -32.64 21.82
N GLN A 335 6.63 -32.56 22.53
CA GLN A 335 6.71 -32.62 23.99
C GLN A 335 5.80 -31.57 24.67
N PRO A 336 5.70 -30.31 24.20
CA PRO A 336 4.82 -29.33 24.85
C PRO A 336 3.35 -29.76 24.88
N PHE A 337 2.88 -30.50 23.87
CA PHE A 337 1.52 -31.04 23.84
C PHE A 337 1.33 -32.27 24.74
N LEU A 338 2.41 -32.98 25.08
CA LEU A 338 2.36 -34.26 25.81
C LEU A 338 2.57 -34.10 27.31
N ILE A 339 3.24 -33.02 27.74
CA ILE A 339 3.52 -32.75 29.16
C ILE A 339 2.51 -31.74 29.75
N GLY A 340 1.73 -31.06 28.90
CA GLY A 340 0.69 -30.11 29.27
C GLY A 340 -0.72 -30.70 29.51
N THR A 341 -0.85 -31.99 29.81
CA THR A 341 -2.11 -32.63 30.29
C THR A 341 -2.05 -32.91 31.79
#